data_AF-A0A1Q9CK69-F1
#
_entry.id   AF-A0A1Q9CK69-F1
#
_cell.length_a   1.000
_cell.length_b   1.000
_cell.length_c   1.000
_cell.angle_alpha   90.00
_cell.angle_beta   90.00
_cell.angle_gamma   90.00
#
_symmetry.space_group_name_H-M   'P 1'
#
loop_
_entity.id
_entity.type
_entity.pdbx_description
1 polymer ?
#
loop_
_entity_poly.entity_id
_entity_poly.type
_entity_poly.pdbx_seq_one_letter_code
_entity_poly.pdbx_strand_id
1 'polypeptide(L)'
;MTATAIPLPDEIYQDALEAYLLLQLFQQLYSDESGGNLPTVLGMMPRNDVLLMAQQALSEESRSILLTYADELSLKVSAKEHTLLPEPMYGYDCVSAAEHLARKFLKDGTAPLWSSARQVIMHMCREKPRHSGFSVAEAASSFSIGAFCNGADQGLCRATMTHQNVARLLNRLVYRVCNEHSWTTITLLFNYETPPHVDLQNEAEGTLDRRFDAYRLLHMTCPWQAFDRVTLVAFTVKCRGATGCAPARIVAAAVAVAQGPTAAVVINLEEMD
;
A
#
# COMPACT_ATOMS: atom_id res chain seq x y z
N MET A 1 8.69 -1.60 -23.97
CA MET A 1 8.43 -1.35 -22.54
C MET A 1 7.20 -0.48 -22.41
N THR A 2 6.03 -1.08 -22.15
CA THR A 2 4.77 -0.35 -21.97
C THR A 2 4.39 -0.37 -20.50
N ALA A 3 4.15 0.81 -19.93
CA ALA A 3 3.68 0.97 -18.56
C ALA A 3 2.15 1.11 -18.56
N THR A 4 1.44 0.29 -17.80
CA THR A 4 -0.01 0.43 -17.63
C THR A 4 -0.31 1.07 -16.30
N ALA A 5 -0.94 2.25 -16.31
CA ALA A 5 -1.39 2.95 -15.12
C ALA A 5 -2.79 2.47 -14.73
N ILE A 6 -2.94 2.15 -13.44
CA ILE A 6 -4.23 1.77 -12.88
C ILE A 6 -4.95 3.03 -12.39
N PRO A 7 -6.14 3.39 -12.93
CA PRO A 7 -6.88 4.55 -12.44
C PRO A 7 -7.35 4.31 -11.00
N LEU A 8 -7.12 5.31 -10.15
CA LEU A 8 -7.65 5.35 -8.80
C LEU A 8 -9.05 5.94 -8.81
N PRO A 9 -9.98 5.44 -7.96
CA PRO A 9 -11.22 6.15 -7.68
C PRO A 9 -10.95 7.58 -7.23
N ASP A 10 -11.81 8.52 -7.62
CA ASP A 10 -11.61 9.96 -7.42
C ASP A 10 -11.26 10.30 -5.96
N GLU A 11 -11.94 9.71 -4.98
CA GLU A 11 -11.72 10.01 -3.58
C GLU A 11 -10.36 9.51 -3.06
N ILE A 12 -9.86 8.41 -3.64
CA ILE A 12 -8.53 7.86 -3.30
C ILE A 12 -7.45 8.66 -4.03
N TYR A 13 -7.69 9.01 -5.30
CA TYR A 13 -6.78 9.81 -6.10
C TYR A 13 -6.55 11.19 -5.47
N GLN A 14 -7.63 11.85 -5.03
CA GLN A 14 -7.58 13.16 -4.37
C GLN A 14 -6.77 13.15 -3.07
N ASP A 15 -7.03 12.19 -2.18
CA ASP A 15 -6.28 12.03 -0.93
C ASP A 15 -4.80 11.70 -1.19
N ALA A 16 -4.52 10.86 -2.20
CA ALA A 16 -3.15 10.55 -2.62
C ALA A 16 -2.43 11.77 -3.23
N LEU A 17 -3.13 12.56 -4.05
CA LEU A 17 -2.59 13.75 -4.71
C LEU A 17 -2.29 14.84 -3.68
N GLU A 18 -3.19 15.10 -2.73
CA GLU A 18 -2.96 16.06 -1.65
C GLU A 18 -1.71 15.70 -0.85
N ALA A 19 -1.60 14.45 -0.39
CA ALA A 19 -0.45 13.99 0.37
C ALA A 19 0.86 14.11 -0.44
N TYR A 20 0.83 13.77 -1.72
CA TYR A 20 1.97 13.90 -2.62
C TYR A 20 2.40 15.35 -2.81
N LEU A 21 1.47 16.25 -3.13
CA LEU A 21 1.76 17.67 -3.37
C LEU A 21 2.31 18.35 -2.12
N LEU A 22 1.75 18.05 -0.94
CA LEU A 22 2.23 18.58 0.33
C LEU A 22 3.67 18.11 0.60
N LEU A 23 3.93 16.82 0.38
CA LEU A 23 5.25 16.24 0.57
C LEU A 23 6.30 16.85 -0.38
N GLN A 24 5.93 17.07 -1.64
CA GLN A 24 6.82 17.71 -2.63
C GLN A 24 7.21 19.12 -2.21
N LEU A 25 6.25 19.94 -1.76
CA LEU A 25 6.57 21.29 -1.30
C LEU A 25 7.44 21.27 -0.04
N PHE A 26 7.12 20.42 0.93
CA PHE A 26 7.95 20.28 2.13
C PHE A 26 9.39 19.85 1.76
N GLN A 27 9.54 18.90 0.85
CA GLN A 27 10.85 18.46 0.37
C GLN A 27 11.64 19.60 -0.26
N GLN A 28 11.00 20.39 -1.12
CA GLN A 28 11.63 21.54 -1.77
C GLN A 28 12.11 22.57 -0.72
N LEU A 29 11.21 23.00 0.17
CA LEU A 29 11.54 23.99 1.21
C LEU A 29 12.67 23.51 2.12
N TYR A 30 12.66 22.23 2.50
CA TYR A 30 13.70 21.66 3.34
C TYR A 30 15.07 21.59 2.62
N SER A 31 15.07 21.21 1.34
CA SER A 31 16.29 21.17 0.53
C SER A 31 16.90 22.56 0.34
N ASP A 32 16.07 23.60 0.19
CA ASP A 32 16.52 24.98 0.01
C ASP A 32 17.18 25.55 1.30
N GLU A 33 16.71 25.16 2.48
CA GLU A 33 17.21 25.69 3.77
C GLU A 33 18.34 24.88 4.39
N SER A 34 18.22 23.54 4.40
CA SER A 34 19.02 22.69 5.28
C SER A 34 20.08 21.86 4.56
N GLY A 35 19.97 21.70 3.23
CA GLY A 35 20.90 20.89 2.41
C GLY A 35 21.05 19.41 2.83
N GLY A 36 20.29 18.97 3.84
CA GLY A 36 20.38 17.66 4.46
C GLY A 36 19.47 16.64 3.79
N ASN A 37 19.72 15.36 4.10
CA ASN A 37 18.84 14.28 3.65
C ASN A 37 17.59 14.21 4.52
N LEU A 38 16.43 14.08 3.88
CA LEU A 38 15.17 13.83 4.58
C LEU A 38 15.06 12.36 5.03
N PRO A 39 14.37 12.08 6.15
CA PRO A 39 14.04 10.71 6.54
C PRO A 39 13.27 10.00 5.43
N THR A 40 13.67 8.77 5.07
CA THR A 40 13.01 8.02 4.00
C THR A 40 11.56 7.68 4.31
N VAL A 41 11.20 7.52 5.58
CA VAL A 41 9.83 7.22 6.04
C VAL A 41 8.82 8.35 5.74
N LEU A 42 9.30 9.56 5.43
CA LEU A 42 8.48 10.74 5.16
C LEU A 42 7.46 10.49 4.03
N GLY A 43 7.82 9.65 3.04
CA GLY A 43 6.94 9.26 1.94
C GLY A 43 5.62 8.60 2.37
N MET A 44 5.55 8.08 3.59
CA MET A 44 4.38 7.40 4.17
C MET A 44 3.64 8.22 5.24
N MET A 45 4.23 9.33 5.70
CA MET A 45 3.65 10.14 6.78
C MET A 45 2.30 10.77 6.39
N PRO A 46 1.33 10.85 7.30
CA PRO A 46 0.11 11.62 7.10
C PRO A 46 0.39 13.13 7.13
N ARG A 47 -0.56 13.91 6.60
CA ARG A 47 -0.53 15.39 6.57
C ARG A 47 -0.04 16.00 7.88
N ASN A 48 -0.66 15.63 8.99
CA ASN A 48 -0.37 16.25 10.29
C ASN A 48 1.06 15.96 10.77
N ASP A 49 1.61 14.79 10.45
CA ASP A 49 2.98 14.42 10.83
C ASP A 49 3.99 15.17 9.96
N VAL A 50 3.69 15.37 8.66
CA VAL A 50 4.49 16.24 7.77
C VAL A 50 4.52 17.67 8.29
N LEU A 51 3.36 18.21 8.69
CA LEU A 51 3.27 19.57 9.25
C LEU A 51 3.98 19.69 10.61
N LEU A 52 3.90 18.67 11.46
CA LEU A 52 4.63 18.63 12.73
C LEU A 52 6.14 18.57 12.49
N MET A 53 6.59 17.79 11.51
CA MET A 53 8.00 17.77 11.13
C MET A 53 8.45 19.13 10.59
N ALA A 54 7.65 19.76 9.75
CA ALA A 54 7.93 21.10 9.25
C ALA A 54 8.06 22.15 10.36
N GLN A 55 7.27 22.03 11.44
CA GLN A 55 7.41 22.90 12.61
C GLN A 55 8.78 22.79 13.28
N GLN A 56 9.41 21.61 13.22
CA GLN A 56 10.69 21.33 13.84
C GLN A 56 11.87 21.59 12.90
N ALA A 57 11.65 21.48 11.59
CA ALA A 57 12.70 21.42 10.59
C ALA A 57 12.87 22.70 9.74
N LEU A 58 11.80 23.48 9.55
CA LEU A 58 11.81 24.66 8.68
C LEU A 58 11.86 25.96 9.47
N SER A 59 12.38 27.00 8.82
CA SER A 59 12.21 28.39 9.28
C SER A 59 10.73 28.78 9.39
N GLU A 60 10.45 29.85 10.15
CA GLU A 60 9.09 30.36 10.29
C GLU A 60 8.46 30.80 8.96
N GLU A 61 9.28 31.37 8.06
CA GLU A 61 8.84 31.80 6.73
C GLU A 61 8.41 30.62 5.86
N SER A 62 9.30 29.63 5.67
CA SER A 62 8.98 28.43 4.90
C SER A 62 7.85 27.61 5.50
N ARG A 63 7.78 27.54 6.83
CA ARG A 63 6.64 26.91 7.53
C ARG A 63 5.33 27.62 7.21
N SER A 64 5.31 28.95 7.18
CA SER A 64 4.11 29.74 6.82
C SER A 64 3.66 29.45 5.39
N ILE A 65 4.61 29.35 4.45
CA ILE A 65 4.34 28.96 3.06
C ILE A 65 3.71 27.57 3.00
N LEU A 66 4.30 26.58 3.68
CA LEU A 66 3.79 25.21 3.69
C LEU A 66 2.39 25.11 4.30
N LEU A 67 2.13 25.81 5.42
CA LEU A 67 0.82 25.81 6.08
C LEU A 67 -0.25 26.41 5.19
N THR A 68 0.04 27.56 4.56
CA THR A 68 -0.88 28.22 3.61
C THR A 68 -1.20 27.27 2.45
N TYR A 69 -0.18 26.62 1.90
CA TYR A 69 -0.36 25.64 0.82
C TYR A 69 -1.18 24.43 1.26
N ALA A 70 -0.93 23.90 2.46
CA ALA A 70 -1.68 22.78 3.02
C ALA A 70 -3.17 23.10 3.22
N ASP A 71 -3.50 24.35 3.51
CA ASP A 71 -4.90 24.80 3.63
C ASP A 71 -5.53 24.98 2.25
N GLU A 72 -4.80 25.53 1.27
CA GLU A 72 -5.27 25.62 -0.11
C GLU A 72 -5.52 24.25 -0.74
N LEU A 73 -4.62 23.29 -0.51
CA LEU A 73 -4.81 21.90 -0.96
C LEU A 73 -6.08 21.30 -0.36
N SER A 74 -6.35 21.57 0.91
CA SER A 74 -7.54 21.04 1.57
C SER A 74 -8.85 21.54 0.93
N LEU A 75 -8.83 22.79 0.43
CA LEU A 75 -9.98 23.39 -0.25
C LEU A 75 -10.13 22.94 -1.70
N LYS A 76 -9.01 22.72 -2.40
CA LYS A 76 -8.98 22.50 -3.86
C LYS A 76 -8.92 21.04 -4.28
N VAL A 77 -8.30 20.18 -3.45
CA VAL A 77 -7.93 18.81 -3.82
C VAL A 77 -8.61 17.77 -2.93
N SER A 78 -8.79 18.02 -1.63
CA SER A 78 -9.34 17.00 -0.73
C SER A 78 -10.69 16.44 -1.19
N ALA A 79 -10.84 15.12 -1.01
CA ALA A 79 -12.10 14.45 -1.27
C ALA A 79 -13.22 14.99 -0.37
N LYS A 80 -14.32 15.42 -0.99
CA LYS A 80 -15.51 15.93 -0.28
C LYS A 80 -16.34 14.80 0.31
N GLU A 81 -16.25 13.62 -0.27
CA GLU A 81 -16.93 12.41 0.20
C GLU A 81 -15.88 11.35 0.52
N HIS A 82 -16.06 10.69 1.66
CA HIS A 82 -15.16 9.65 2.11
C HIS A 82 -15.80 8.28 1.97
N THR A 83 -14.96 7.28 1.74
CA THR A 83 -15.42 5.89 1.66
C THR A 83 -16.03 5.47 3.00
N LEU A 84 -17.25 4.91 2.94
CA LEU A 84 -17.83 4.19 4.07
C LEU A 84 -16.95 3.00 4.43
N LEU A 85 -16.56 2.90 5.69
CA LEU A 85 -15.73 1.83 6.21
C LEU A 85 -16.60 0.71 6.79
N PRO A 86 -16.15 -0.56 6.71
CA PRO A 86 -16.87 -1.65 7.34
C PRO A 86 -16.81 -1.55 8.87
N GLU A 87 -17.78 -2.15 9.55
CA GLU A 87 -17.79 -2.21 11.02
C GLU A 87 -16.48 -2.82 11.57
N PRO A 88 -15.99 -2.37 12.73
CA PRO A 88 -14.83 -2.98 13.38
C PRO A 88 -15.13 -4.39 13.93
N MET A 89 -14.08 -5.20 14.05
CA MET A 89 -14.09 -6.47 14.78
C MET A 89 -13.67 -6.26 16.24
N TYR A 90 -14.40 -6.89 17.15
CA TYR A 90 -14.16 -6.90 18.60
C TYR A 90 -13.90 -8.32 19.09
N GLY A 91 -13.32 -8.45 20.29
CA GLY A 91 -13.14 -9.74 20.96
C GLY A 91 -11.75 -10.37 20.85
N TYR A 92 -10.78 -9.69 20.23
CA TYR A 92 -9.38 -10.11 20.20
C TYR A 92 -8.46 -9.02 20.80
N ASP A 93 -7.66 -9.44 21.80
CA ASP A 93 -6.69 -8.61 22.51
C ASP A 93 -5.36 -8.53 21.75
N CYS A 94 -5.40 -8.07 20.50
CA CYS A 94 -4.16 -7.70 19.82
C CYS A 94 -3.67 -6.35 20.35
N VAL A 95 -2.46 -6.32 20.90
CA VAL A 95 -1.85 -5.10 21.48
C VAL A 95 -1.16 -4.22 20.41
N SER A 96 -1.21 -4.61 19.13
CA SER A 96 -0.54 -3.89 18.05
C SER A 96 -1.10 -2.48 17.87
N ALA A 97 -0.22 -1.48 17.75
CA ALA A 97 -0.61 -0.10 17.48
C ALA A 97 -1.38 0.01 16.15
N ALA A 98 -0.97 -0.75 15.13
CA ALA A 98 -1.63 -0.77 13.83
C ALA A 98 -3.07 -1.31 13.91
N GLU A 99 -3.30 -2.38 14.68
CA GLU A 99 -4.63 -2.96 14.86
C GLU A 99 -5.57 -2.03 15.63
N HIS A 100 -5.07 -1.37 16.68
CA HIS A 100 -5.84 -0.34 17.40
C HIS A 100 -6.19 0.85 16.52
N LEU A 101 -5.22 1.34 15.73
CA LEU A 101 -5.44 2.46 14.83
C LEU A 101 -6.44 2.11 13.72
N ALA A 102 -6.33 0.93 13.12
CA ALA A 102 -7.29 0.44 12.14
C ALA A 102 -8.70 0.33 12.75
N ARG A 103 -8.83 -0.23 13.95
CA ARG A 103 -10.12 -0.31 14.66
C ARG A 103 -10.73 1.06 14.91
N LYS A 104 -9.91 2.07 15.25
CA LYS A 104 -10.37 3.45 15.44
C LYS A 104 -10.98 4.00 14.15
N PHE A 105 -10.26 3.91 13.04
CA PHE A 105 -10.79 4.35 11.74
C PHE A 105 -12.10 3.63 11.37
N LEU A 106 -12.16 2.31 11.53
CA LEU A 106 -13.37 1.54 11.26
C LEU A 106 -14.55 1.96 12.15
N LYS A 107 -14.30 2.27 13.43
CA LYS A 107 -15.33 2.75 14.37
C LYS A 107 -15.86 4.13 14.00
N ASP A 108 -15.01 5.00 13.45
CA ASP A 108 -15.43 6.32 12.97
C ASP A 108 -16.35 6.22 11.73
N GLY A 109 -16.36 5.06 11.04
CA GLY A 109 -17.30 4.72 9.97
C GLY A 109 -16.99 5.38 8.61
N THR A 110 -16.27 6.49 8.61
CA THR A 110 -15.79 7.18 7.40
C THR A 110 -14.39 7.75 7.62
N ALA A 111 -13.50 7.59 6.65
CA ALA A 111 -12.19 8.26 6.68
C ALA A 111 -11.60 8.41 5.26
N PRO A 112 -10.63 9.32 5.06
CA PRO A 112 -9.78 9.32 3.88
C PRO A 112 -9.01 8.00 3.80
N LEU A 113 -9.50 7.08 2.96
CA LEU A 113 -9.10 5.68 3.00
C LEU A 113 -7.61 5.48 2.67
N TRP A 114 -7.07 6.31 1.79
CA TRP A 114 -5.66 6.27 1.42
C TRP A 114 -4.77 6.66 2.60
N SER A 115 -5.04 7.81 3.23
CA SER A 115 -4.32 8.30 4.40
C SER A 115 -4.45 7.35 5.60
N SER A 116 -5.65 6.83 5.87
CA SER A 116 -5.87 5.85 6.95
C SER A 116 -5.08 4.57 6.73
N ALA A 117 -5.07 4.03 5.51
CA ALA A 117 -4.28 2.84 5.20
C ALA A 117 -2.78 3.09 5.38
N ARG A 118 -2.26 4.22 4.92
CA ARG A 118 -0.86 4.63 5.11
C ARG A 118 -0.45 4.66 6.58
N GLN A 119 -1.25 5.33 7.41
CA GLN A 119 -0.98 5.45 8.84
C GLN A 119 -0.93 4.07 9.52
N VAL A 120 -1.88 3.18 9.21
CA VAL A 120 -1.86 1.81 9.71
C VAL A 120 -0.63 1.04 9.23
N ILE A 121 -0.29 1.14 7.94
CA ILE A 121 0.88 0.48 7.33
C ILE A 121 2.19 0.91 8.01
N MET A 122 2.34 2.18 8.38
CA MET A 122 3.54 2.67 9.09
C MET A 122 3.76 2.00 10.46
N HIS A 123 2.70 1.53 11.11
CA HIS A 123 2.77 0.86 12.41
C HIS A 123 2.86 -0.67 12.31
N MET A 124 2.92 -1.24 11.11
CA MET A 124 3.00 -2.69 10.92
C MET A 124 4.38 -3.23 11.26
N CYS A 125 4.43 -4.41 11.88
CA CYS A 125 5.67 -5.12 12.10
C CYS A 125 6.29 -5.54 10.75
N ARG A 126 7.53 -5.12 10.52
CA ARG A 126 8.31 -5.46 9.33
C ARG A 126 8.96 -6.83 9.52
N GLU A 127 8.61 -7.82 8.70
CA GLU A 127 9.27 -9.13 8.68
C GLU A 127 10.42 -9.15 7.68
N LYS A 128 11.44 -9.97 7.94
CA LYS A 128 12.53 -10.17 6.97
C LYS A 128 11.99 -10.65 5.61
N PRO A 129 12.63 -10.27 4.49
CA PRO A 129 12.17 -10.69 3.18
C PRO A 129 12.06 -12.20 3.06
N ARG A 130 10.91 -12.69 2.57
CA ARG A 130 10.67 -14.13 2.38
C ARG A 130 11.35 -14.71 1.13
N HIS A 131 11.82 -13.85 0.21
CA HIS A 131 12.46 -14.25 -1.04
C HIS A 131 13.97 -14.35 -0.84
N SER A 132 14.43 -15.46 -0.27
CA SER A 132 15.87 -15.72 -0.06
C SER A 132 16.68 -15.83 -1.35
N GLY A 133 16.03 -15.97 -2.51
CA GLY A 133 16.66 -16.07 -3.84
C GLY A 133 16.77 -14.75 -4.60
N PHE A 134 16.18 -13.66 -4.10
CA PHE A 134 16.35 -12.33 -4.70
C PHE A 134 17.43 -11.57 -3.93
N SER A 135 18.25 -10.79 -4.64
CA SER A 135 19.11 -9.78 -4.01
C SER A 135 18.23 -8.65 -3.50
N VAL A 136 17.53 -8.88 -2.40
CA VAL A 136 16.64 -7.87 -1.82
C VAL A 136 17.50 -6.87 -1.04
N ALA A 137 17.27 -5.57 -1.23
CA ALA A 137 17.95 -4.51 -0.51
C ALA A 137 17.90 -4.74 1.02
N GLU A 138 18.93 -4.33 1.75
CA GLU A 138 19.03 -4.54 3.21
C GLU A 138 17.83 -3.96 3.97
N ALA A 139 17.28 -2.84 3.49
CA ALA A 139 16.11 -2.17 4.07
C ALA A 139 14.77 -2.84 3.71
N ALA A 140 14.78 -3.90 2.89
CA ALA A 140 13.56 -4.53 2.44
C ALA A 140 12.93 -5.37 3.54
N SER A 141 11.60 -5.33 3.59
CA SER A 141 10.82 -6.12 4.54
C SER A 141 9.42 -6.36 4.03
N SER A 142 8.75 -7.37 4.56
CA SER A 142 7.40 -7.74 4.11
C SER A 142 6.47 -7.96 5.28
N PHE A 143 5.17 -7.91 5.00
CA PHE A 143 4.14 -8.31 5.93
C PHE A 143 2.98 -8.92 5.14
N SER A 144 2.50 -10.10 5.53
CA SER A 144 1.42 -10.79 4.82
C SER A 144 0.27 -11.15 5.76
N ILE A 145 -0.96 -10.91 5.29
CA ILE A 145 -2.23 -11.32 5.91
C ILE A 145 -3.06 -12.08 4.89
N GLY A 146 -3.85 -13.04 5.36
CA GLY A 146 -4.69 -13.89 4.54
C GLY A 146 -4.21 -15.33 4.46
N ALA A 147 -4.48 -15.99 3.33
CA ALA A 147 -4.07 -17.37 3.07
C ALA A 147 -2.60 -17.45 2.61
N PHE A 148 -1.98 -18.61 2.76
CA PHE A 148 -0.69 -18.92 2.15
C PHE A 148 -0.65 -20.37 1.67
N CYS A 149 0.21 -20.63 0.68
CA CYS A 149 0.56 -21.96 0.21
C CYS A 149 2.06 -21.96 -0.05
N ASN A 150 2.79 -22.87 0.58
CA ASN A 150 4.20 -23.07 0.34
C ASN A 150 4.46 -24.57 0.14
N GLY A 151 4.55 -25.00 -1.12
CA GLY A 151 4.68 -26.42 -1.45
C GLY A 151 3.48 -27.23 -0.98
N ALA A 152 3.70 -28.11 0.00
CA ALA A 152 2.65 -28.94 0.59
C ALA A 152 1.86 -28.24 1.72
N ASP A 153 2.42 -27.17 2.29
CA ASP A 153 1.82 -26.47 3.44
C ASP A 153 0.81 -25.42 2.97
N GLN A 154 -0.41 -25.47 3.48
CA GLN A 154 -1.48 -24.51 3.20
C GLN A 154 -2.10 -24.05 4.52
N GLY A 155 -2.44 -22.77 4.63
CA GLY A 155 -3.06 -22.25 5.84
C GLY A 155 -3.30 -20.76 5.81
N LEU A 156 -3.47 -20.17 7.00
CA LEU A 156 -3.61 -18.73 7.20
C LEU A 156 -2.36 -18.15 7.83
N CYS A 157 -1.94 -16.97 7.37
CA CYS A 157 -0.90 -16.20 8.03
C CYS A 157 -1.31 -15.94 9.48
N ARG A 158 -0.36 -16.02 10.42
CA ARG A 158 -0.62 -15.69 11.84
C ARG A 158 -1.23 -14.30 11.99
N ALA A 159 -0.76 -13.35 11.18
CA ALA A 159 -1.25 -11.99 11.13
C ALA A 159 -2.75 -11.88 10.82
N THR A 160 -3.32 -12.83 10.07
CA THR A 160 -4.77 -12.90 9.78
C THR A 160 -5.59 -12.99 11.06
N MET A 161 -5.08 -13.70 12.07
CA MET A 161 -5.77 -13.88 13.34
C MET A 161 -5.59 -12.68 14.28
N THR A 162 -4.45 -11.99 14.19
CA THR A 162 -4.10 -10.90 15.12
C THR A 162 -4.43 -9.50 14.60
N HIS A 163 -4.48 -9.29 13.28
CA HIS A 163 -4.66 -7.98 12.65
C HIS A 163 -5.93 -7.92 11.80
N GLN A 164 -7.07 -8.30 12.40
CA GLN A 164 -8.34 -8.41 11.69
C GLN A 164 -8.87 -7.05 11.23
N ASN A 165 -8.75 -6.01 12.05
CA ASN A 165 -9.17 -4.66 11.67
C ASN A 165 -8.23 -4.06 10.62
N VAL A 166 -6.92 -4.32 10.69
CA VAL A 166 -6.00 -3.97 9.59
C VAL A 166 -6.43 -4.65 8.29
N ALA A 167 -6.69 -5.96 8.34
CA ALA A 167 -7.14 -6.71 7.16
C ALA A 167 -8.43 -6.13 6.58
N ARG A 168 -9.41 -5.79 7.42
CA ARG A 168 -10.67 -5.15 6.98
C ARG A 168 -10.44 -3.79 6.33
N LEU A 169 -9.59 -2.95 6.91
CA LEU A 169 -9.27 -1.63 6.35
C LEU A 169 -8.55 -1.75 5.01
N LEU A 170 -7.52 -2.59 4.92
CA LEU A 170 -6.76 -2.81 3.68
C LEU A 170 -7.63 -3.49 2.61
N ASN A 171 -8.48 -4.45 3.00
CA ASN A 171 -9.48 -5.03 2.10
C ASN A 171 -10.43 -3.97 1.56
N ARG A 172 -10.84 -2.99 2.40
CA ARG A 172 -11.69 -1.89 1.92
C ARG A 172 -10.96 -1.04 0.88
N LEU A 173 -9.68 -0.73 1.09
CA LEU A 173 -8.85 -0.04 0.10
C LEU A 173 -8.76 -0.82 -1.22
N VAL A 174 -8.41 -2.11 -1.15
CA VAL A 174 -8.33 -2.97 -2.34
C VAL A 174 -9.67 -3.04 -3.05
N TYR A 175 -10.78 -3.21 -2.32
CA TYR A 175 -12.13 -3.25 -2.89
C TYR A 175 -12.51 -1.94 -3.59
N ARG A 176 -12.12 -0.79 -3.04
CA ARG A 176 -12.39 0.49 -3.68
C ARG A 176 -11.60 0.65 -4.97
N VAL A 177 -10.33 0.27 -4.97
CA VAL A 177 -9.49 0.33 -6.18
C VAL A 177 -9.94 -0.72 -7.20
N CYS A 178 -10.28 -1.92 -6.77
CA CYS A 178 -10.61 -3.08 -7.60
C CYS A 178 -11.85 -3.83 -7.04
N ASN A 179 -13.04 -3.30 -7.32
CA ASN A 179 -14.32 -3.78 -6.76
C ASN A 179 -14.79 -5.13 -7.34
N GLU A 180 -14.31 -5.51 -8.50
CA GLU A 180 -14.63 -6.78 -9.17
C GLU A 180 -13.70 -7.92 -8.75
N HIS A 181 -12.60 -7.60 -8.08
CA HIS A 181 -11.69 -8.60 -7.55
C HIS A 181 -12.20 -9.12 -6.20
N SER A 182 -11.99 -10.40 -6.01
CA SER A 182 -11.89 -11.00 -4.67
C SER A 182 -10.38 -11.17 -4.36
N TRP A 183 -9.94 -11.41 -3.13
CA TRP A 183 -8.56 -11.87 -2.85
C TRP A 183 -8.52 -12.70 -1.57
N THR A 184 -7.53 -13.57 -1.44
CA THR A 184 -7.31 -14.33 -0.20
C THR A 184 -6.20 -13.76 0.65
N THR A 185 -5.30 -12.97 0.05
CA THR A 185 -4.05 -12.59 0.67
C THR A 185 -3.67 -11.17 0.28
N ILE A 186 -3.23 -10.37 1.26
CA ILE A 186 -2.60 -9.07 1.06
C ILE A 186 -1.18 -9.16 1.60
N THR A 187 -0.21 -8.76 0.77
CA THR A 187 1.19 -8.61 1.16
C THR A 187 1.61 -7.16 0.99
N LEU A 188 2.16 -6.58 2.05
CA LEU A 188 2.88 -5.32 2.04
C LEU A 188 4.35 -5.61 1.79
N LEU A 189 4.91 -5.00 0.76
CA LEU A 189 6.31 -5.10 0.37
C LEU A 189 6.96 -3.73 0.56
N PHE A 190 7.85 -3.63 1.54
CA PHE A 190 8.60 -2.42 1.87
C PHE A 190 9.96 -2.49 1.19
N ASN A 191 10.31 -1.49 0.38
CA ASN A 191 11.59 -1.34 -0.31
C ASN A 191 12.03 -2.59 -1.11
N TYR A 192 11.06 -3.31 -1.68
CA TYR A 192 11.31 -4.52 -2.46
C TYR A 192 11.75 -4.20 -3.89
N GLU A 193 13.02 -4.43 -4.18
CA GLU A 193 13.55 -4.49 -5.55
C GLU A 193 13.45 -5.93 -6.05
N THR A 194 12.34 -6.26 -6.73
CA THR A 194 12.21 -7.58 -7.37
C THR A 194 12.83 -7.53 -8.77
N PRO A 195 13.75 -8.45 -9.11
CA PRO A 195 14.23 -8.59 -10.47
C PRO A 195 13.10 -9.09 -11.40
N PRO A 196 13.31 -9.16 -12.72
CA PRO A 196 12.36 -9.79 -13.63
C PRO A 196 11.96 -11.21 -13.16
N HIS A 197 10.68 -11.41 -12.88
CA HIS A 197 10.11 -12.66 -12.38
C HIS A 197 8.66 -12.87 -12.82
N VAL A 198 8.14 -14.06 -12.50
CA VAL A 198 6.75 -14.47 -12.70
C VAL A 198 6.28 -15.14 -11.41
N ASP A 199 5.07 -14.81 -10.96
CA ASP A 199 4.50 -15.31 -9.71
C ASP A 199 3.79 -16.65 -9.90
N LEU A 200 4.55 -17.73 -9.96
CA LEU A 200 4.02 -19.08 -10.24
C LEU A 200 3.06 -19.63 -9.18
N GLN A 201 3.03 -19.04 -7.98
CA GLN A 201 2.14 -19.44 -6.89
C GLN A 201 0.76 -18.77 -6.94
N ASN A 202 0.60 -17.76 -7.80
CA ASN A 202 -0.68 -17.07 -7.99
C ASN A 202 -1.62 -17.95 -8.82
N GLU A 203 -2.90 -17.96 -8.46
CA GLU A 203 -3.91 -18.76 -9.17
C GLU A 203 -4.28 -18.17 -10.54
N ALA A 204 -4.51 -19.06 -11.50
CA ALA A 204 -4.83 -18.72 -12.89
C ALA A 204 -6.32 -18.60 -13.20
N GLU A 205 -7.24 -18.86 -12.26
CA GLU A 205 -8.68 -18.98 -12.53
C GLU A 205 -9.48 -17.70 -12.22
N GLY A 206 -10.33 -17.30 -13.18
CA GLY A 206 -11.33 -16.23 -13.03
C GLY A 206 -11.48 -15.39 -14.29
N THR A 207 -12.70 -15.28 -14.83
CA THR A 207 -13.11 -14.48 -16.01
C THR A 207 -13.40 -13.01 -15.68
N LEU A 208 -13.09 -12.55 -14.47
CA LEU A 208 -13.32 -11.18 -14.01
C LEU A 208 -12.10 -10.32 -14.34
N ASP A 209 -12.38 -9.11 -14.83
CA ASP A 209 -11.43 -8.14 -15.38
C ASP A 209 -10.16 -8.06 -14.54
N ARG A 210 -9.06 -8.59 -15.07
CA ARG A 210 -7.78 -8.78 -14.38
C ARG A 210 -6.94 -7.54 -14.58
N ARG A 211 -6.53 -6.88 -13.51
CA ARG A 211 -5.64 -5.71 -13.65
C ARG A 211 -4.22 -6.13 -14.03
N PHE A 212 -3.76 -7.31 -13.60
CA PHE A 212 -2.43 -7.82 -13.95
C PHE A 212 -2.28 -9.35 -13.77
N ASP A 213 -1.89 -10.06 -14.84
CA ASP A 213 -1.62 -11.51 -14.85
C ASP A 213 -0.18 -11.85 -14.39
N ALA A 214 0.15 -11.55 -13.13
CA ALA A 214 1.50 -11.75 -12.56
C ALA A 214 2.05 -13.20 -12.69
N TYR A 215 1.17 -14.20 -12.82
CA TYR A 215 1.53 -15.61 -12.99
C TYR A 215 1.91 -16.00 -14.43
N ARG A 216 1.72 -15.10 -15.40
CA ARG A 216 2.07 -15.30 -16.82
C ARG A 216 3.03 -14.25 -17.34
N LEU A 217 2.87 -13.01 -16.89
CA LEU A 217 3.60 -11.87 -17.41
C LEU A 217 4.91 -11.68 -16.63
N LEU A 218 6.01 -11.58 -17.37
CA LEU A 218 7.31 -11.22 -16.80
C LEU A 218 7.24 -9.77 -16.31
N HIS A 219 7.59 -9.54 -15.05
CA HIS A 219 7.53 -8.22 -14.44
C HIS A 219 8.61 -8.02 -13.39
N MET A 220 8.86 -6.76 -13.04
CA MET A 220 9.87 -6.36 -12.05
C MET A 220 9.44 -5.09 -11.32
N THR A 221 10.08 -4.80 -10.19
CA THR A 221 9.93 -3.50 -9.55
C THR A 221 10.68 -2.41 -10.33
N CYS A 222 10.00 -1.30 -10.65
CA CYS A 222 10.68 -0.10 -11.17
C CYS A 222 11.65 0.47 -10.12
N PRO A 223 12.88 0.90 -10.48
CA PRO A 223 13.73 1.66 -9.57
C PRO A 223 13.02 2.92 -9.06
N TRP A 224 13.39 3.35 -7.86
CA TRP A 224 12.91 4.60 -7.31
C TRP A 224 14.00 5.38 -6.62
N GLN A 225 13.82 6.69 -6.53
CA GLN A 225 14.88 7.60 -6.08
C GLN A 225 14.57 8.31 -4.76
N ALA A 226 13.30 8.36 -4.35
CA ALA A 226 12.88 9.12 -3.18
C ALA A 226 12.00 8.29 -2.23
N PHE A 227 12.29 8.41 -0.94
CA PHE A 227 11.57 7.84 0.20
C PHE A 227 11.47 6.30 0.22
N ASP A 228 11.03 5.77 1.36
CA ASP A 228 10.67 4.37 1.50
C ASP A 228 9.50 4.07 0.56
N ARG A 229 9.61 3.01 -0.24
CA ARG A 229 8.53 2.53 -1.09
C ARG A 229 7.76 1.43 -0.37
N VAL A 230 6.43 1.55 -0.35
CA VAL A 230 5.55 0.45 0.07
C VAL A 230 4.65 0.06 -1.08
N THR A 231 4.62 -1.23 -1.40
CA THR A 231 3.71 -1.81 -2.38
C THR A 231 2.76 -2.76 -1.67
N LEU A 232 1.46 -2.52 -1.79
CA LEU A 232 0.42 -3.44 -1.35
C LEU A 232 0.07 -4.33 -2.54
N VAL A 233 0.21 -5.65 -2.38
CA VAL A 233 -0.14 -6.66 -3.38
C VAL A 233 -1.28 -7.50 -2.81
N ALA A 234 -2.46 -7.42 -3.39
CA ALA A 234 -3.58 -8.30 -3.07
C ALA A 234 -3.64 -9.40 -4.14
N PHE A 235 -3.66 -10.68 -3.79
CA PHE A 235 -3.66 -11.79 -4.75
C PHE A 235 -4.38 -13.02 -4.18
N THR A 236 -4.55 -14.06 -5.00
CA THR A 236 -4.98 -15.37 -4.49
C THR A 236 -3.98 -16.47 -4.71
N VAL A 237 -3.90 -17.26 -3.66
CA VAL A 237 -2.99 -18.36 -3.51
C VAL A 237 -3.60 -19.61 -4.14
N LYS A 238 -2.80 -20.31 -4.94
CA LYS A 238 -3.20 -21.60 -5.53
C LYS A 238 -3.25 -22.72 -4.48
N CYS A 239 -4.42 -23.04 -3.95
CA CYS A 239 -4.61 -24.17 -3.03
C CYS A 239 -4.72 -25.50 -3.80
N ARG A 240 -3.69 -26.36 -3.76
CA ARG A 240 -3.75 -27.69 -4.38
C ARG A 240 -4.45 -28.68 -3.44
N GLY A 241 -5.61 -29.22 -3.85
CA GLY A 241 -6.14 -30.48 -3.27
C GLY A 241 -7.27 -30.39 -2.25
N ALA A 242 -7.85 -29.21 -1.97
CA ALA A 242 -9.05 -29.14 -1.13
C ALA A 242 -10.31 -29.48 -1.94
N THR A 243 -10.56 -30.77 -2.18
CA THR A 243 -11.87 -31.27 -2.63
C THR A 243 -12.87 -31.14 -1.47
N GLY A 244 -13.28 -29.90 -1.16
CA GLY A 244 -14.24 -29.63 -0.09
C GLY A 244 -14.09 -28.26 0.58
N CYS A 245 -13.00 -27.54 0.35
CA CYS A 245 -12.92 -26.12 0.69
C CYS A 245 -13.19 -25.36 -0.60
N ALA A 246 -14.28 -24.60 -0.66
CA ALA A 246 -14.69 -23.86 -1.85
C ALA A 246 -13.47 -23.11 -2.43
N PRO A 247 -13.24 -23.16 -3.75
CA PRO A 247 -12.09 -22.51 -4.36
C PRO A 247 -12.26 -21.00 -4.18
N ALA A 248 -11.44 -20.40 -3.33
CA ALA A 248 -11.25 -18.96 -3.34
C ALA A 248 -10.36 -18.67 -4.54
N ARG A 249 -10.94 -18.09 -5.60
CA ARG A 249 -10.39 -17.97 -6.97
C ARG A 249 -9.98 -16.56 -7.34
N ILE A 250 -8.71 -16.12 -7.24
CA ILE A 250 -8.46 -14.67 -7.45
C ILE A 250 -7.06 -14.13 -7.83
N VAL A 251 -7.07 -12.94 -8.40
CA VAL A 251 -6.02 -12.33 -9.24
C VAL A 251 -5.30 -11.19 -8.49
N ALA A 252 -4.11 -10.80 -8.95
CA ALA A 252 -3.24 -9.81 -8.32
C ALA A 252 -3.63 -8.35 -8.61
N ALA A 253 -3.69 -7.49 -7.59
CA ALA A 253 -3.75 -6.03 -7.70
C ALA A 253 -2.61 -5.41 -6.87
N ALA A 254 -1.75 -4.61 -7.51
CA ALA A 254 -0.68 -3.86 -6.85
C ALA A 254 -1.10 -2.39 -6.67
N VAL A 255 -0.95 -1.88 -5.45
CA VAL A 255 -1.12 -0.47 -5.10
C VAL A 255 0.20 0.02 -4.48
N ALA A 256 0.93 0.87 -5.19
CA ALA A 256 2.11 1.57 -4.71
C ALA A 256 1.66 2.74 -3.83
N VAL A 257 1.95 2.67 -2.53
CA VAL A 257 1.41 3.58 -1.52
C VAL A 257 2.30 4.81 -1.29
N ALA A 258 3.52 4.81 -1.85
CA ALA A 258 4.57 5.75 -1.50
C ALA A 258 5.03 6.71 -2.60
N GLN A 259 4.63 6.53 -3.87
CA GLN A 259 5.20 7.32 -4.98
C GLN A 259 4.13 7.82 -5.95
N GLY A 260 3.70 9.07 -5.72
CA GLY A 260 2.77 9.79 -6.58
C GLY A 260 1.31 9.30 -6.49
N PRO A 261 0.39 10.01 -7.16
CA PRO A 261 -1.04 9.67 -7.16
C PRO A 261 -1.40 8.51 -8.11
N THR A 262 -0.41 7.85 -8.71
CA THR A 262 -0.60 6.68 -9.58
C THR A 262 -0.29 5.39 -8.82
N ALA A 263 -1.27 4.48 -8.76
CA ALA A 263 -1.21 3.30 -7.91
C ALA A 263 -0.34 2.15 -8.43
N ALA A 264 0.14 2.15 -9.66
CA ALA A 264 1.14 1.17 -10.10
C ALA A 264 1.73 1.61 -11.44
N VAL A 265 3.03 1.41 -11.61
CA VAL A 265 3.67 1.34 -12.91
C VAL A 265 3.98 -0.14 -13.12
N VAL A 266 3.11 -0.84 -13.86
CA VAL A 266 3.37 -2.21 -14.30
C VAL A 266 4.16 -2.11 -15.60
N ILE A 267 5.42 -2.52 -15.58
CA ILE A 267 6.26 -2.61 -16.78
C ILE A 267 5.98 -3.95 -17.46
N ASN A 268 5.37 -3.93 -18.64
CA ASN A 268 5.39 -5.10 -19.53
C ASN A 268 6.70 -5.12 -20.33
N LEU A 269 7.48 -6.18 -20.14
CA LEU A 269 8.59 -6.58 -20.99
C LEU A 269 8.09 -7.64 -21.99
N GLU A 270 7.15 -7.26 -22.85
CA GLU A 270 6.95 -8.02 -24.08
C GLU A 270 7.91 -7.42 -25.12
N GLU A 271 8.69 -8.31 -25.76
CA GLU A 271 9.77 -8.05 -26.74
C GLU A 271 11.14 -7.69 -26.14
N MET A 272 11.90 -8.73 -25.79
CA MET A 272 13.34 -8.76 -26.08
C MET A 272 13.60 -9.99 -26.95
N ASP A 273 13.70 -9.77 -28.26
CA ASP A 273 14.27 -10.73 -29.21
C ASP A 273 15.74 -11.03 -28.89
#